data_AF-A0A1I6QUZ4-F1
#
_entry.id   AF-A0A1I6QUZ4-F1
#
_cell.length_a   1.000
_cell.length_b   1.000
_cell.length_c   1.000
_cell.angle_alpha   90.00
_cell.angle_beta   90.00
_cell.angle_gamma   90.00
#
_symmetry.space_group_name_H-M   'P 1'
#
loop_
_entity.id
_entity.type
_entity.pdbx_description
1 polymer ?
#
loop_
_entity_poly.entity_id
_entity_poly.type
_entity_poly.pdbx_seq_one_letter_code
_entity_poly.pdbx_strand_id
1 'polypeptide(L)'
;MSQTITLKRDLSLTHVVTMGLAWMSPMIFFTSFGVLHEGSGGMLLAAYVIAFAAILFTAASYGQMARAFPVSGSAYTYVSKAMNPFIGFIVG
;
A
#
# COMPACT_ATOMS: atom_id res chain seq x y z
N MET A 1 -32.93 9.89 21.27
CA MET A 1 -32.55 9.82 19.84
C MET A 1 -31.03 9.86 19.76
N SER A 2 -30.38 8.72 19.54
CA SER A 2 -28.93 8.65 19.38
C SER A 2 -28.56 9.22 18.00
N GLN A 3 -28.04 10.45 17.98
CA GLN A 3 -27.51 11.08 16.76
C GLN A 3 -26.36 10.21 16.23
N THR A 4 -26.57 9.53 15.11
CA THR A 4 -25.53 8.73 14.46
C THR A 4 -24.55 9.69 13.79
N ILE A 5 -23.42 9.96 14.44
CA ILE A 5 -22.34 10.77 13.86
C ILE A 5 -21.76 9.98 12.68
N THR A 6 -21.82 10.56 11.47
CA THR A 6 -21.30 9.96 10.24
C THR A 6 -20.20 10.83 9.64
N LEU A 7 -19.18 10.21 9.04
CA LEU A 7 -18.10 10.94 8.38
C LEU A 7 -18.56 11.51 7.04
N LYS A 8 -18.20 12.77 6.76
CA LYS A 8 -18.42 13.40 5.47
C LYS A 8 -17.41 12.88 4.44
N ARG A 9 -17.90 12.49 3.26
CA ARG A 9 -17.08 11.90 2.18
C ARG A 9 -16.58 12.97 1.20
N ASP A 10 -15.66 13.81 1.65
CA ASP A 10 -15.11 14.93 0.85
C ASP A 10 -13.67 14.70 0.33
N LEU A 11 -13.11 13.49 0.51
CA LEU A 11 -11.74 13.21 0.05
C LEU A 11 -11.67 13.15 -1.48
N SER A 12 -10.89 14.07 -2.06
CA SER A 12 -10.53 14.06 -3.49
C SER A 12 -9.37 13.09 -3.76
N LEU A 13 -9.14 12.75 -5.03
CA LEU A 13 -8.00 11.91 -5.43
C LEU A 13 -6.66 12.52 -4.96
N THR A 14 -6.51 13.84 -5.06
CA THR A 14 -5.30 14.53 -4.62
C THR A 14 -5.06 14.35 -3.13
N HIS A 15 -6.11 14.42 -2.30
CA HIS A 15 -5.97 14.19 -0.86
C HIS A 15 -5.48 12.77 -0.56
N VAL A 16 -6.02 11.77 -1.27
CA VAL A 16 -5.62 10.36 -1.11
C VAL A 16 -4.17 10.14 -1.56
N VAL A 17 -3.78 10.69 -2.70
CA VAL A 17 -2.41 10.55 -3.22
C VAL A 17 -1.40 11.23 -2.29
N THR A 18 -1.67 12.46 -1.85
CA THR A 18 -0.78 13.18 -0.92
C THR A 18 -0.68 12.45 0.43
N MET A 19 -1.77 11.88 0.92
CA MET A 19 -1.74 11.06 2.14
C MET A 19 -0.85 9.82 1.97
N GLY A 20 -0.96 9.13 0.82
CA GLY A 20 -0.10 7.98 0.52
C GLY A 20 1.38 8.37 0.43
N LEU A 21 1.70 9.46 -0.25
CA LEU A 21 3.07 9.98 -0.36
C LEU A 21 3.63 10.41 1.00
N ALA A 22 2.83 11.04 1.85
CA ALA A 22 3.24 11.43 3.20
C ALA A 22 3.57 10.21 4.08
N TRP A 23 2.91 9.07 3.83
CA TRP A 23 3.18 7.82 4.55
C TRP A 23 4.43 7.10 4.06
N MET A 24 4.80 7.28 2.79
CA MET A 24 6.06 6.77 2.26
C MET A 24 7.22 7.60 2.81
N SER A 25 7.87 7.15 3.89
CA SER A 25 9.02 7.84 4.50
C SER A 25 10.17 8.01 3.49
N PRO A 26 10.36 9.20 2.89
CA PRO A 26 11.37 9.37 1.83
C PRO A 26 12.79 9.32 2.43
N MET A 27 12.90 9.53 3.74
CA MET A 27 14.17 9.46 4.48
C MET A 27 14.81 8.07 4.41
N ILE A 28 14.03 7.00 4.18
CA ILE A 28 14.56 5.63 4.17
C ILE A 28 15.63 5.42 3.09
N PHE A 29 15.53 6.16 2.00
CA PHE A 29 16.54 6.13 0.94
C PHE A 29 17.90 6.59 1.46
N PHE A 30 17.95 7.67 2.23
CA PHE A 30 19.21 8.23 2.75
C PHE A 30 19.82 7.36 3.84
N THR A 31 19.00 6.68 4.66
CA THR A 31 19.49 5.82 5.74
C THR A 31 20.00 4.47 5.24
N SER A 32 19.43 3.95 4.15
CA SER A 32 19.71 2.59 3.66
C SER A 32 20.56 2.54 2.38
N PHE A 33 20.86 3.68 1.76
CA PHE A 33 21.57 3.75 0.48
C PHE A 33 22.87 2.93 0.46
N GLY A 34 23.75 3.10 1.45
CA GLY A 34 25.06 2.44 1.47
C GLY A 34 24.96 0.91 1.48
N VAL A 35 24.13 0.37 2.38
CA VAL A 35 23.90 -1.08 2.50
C VAL A 35 23.27 -1.66 1.24
N LEU A 36 22.30 -0.95 0.66
CA LEU A 36 21.64 -1.39 -0.57
C LEU A 36 22.59 -1.30 -1.78
N HIS A 37 23.43 -0.26 -1.85
CA HIS A 37 24.42 -0.11 -2.91
C HIS A 37 25.45 -1.25 -2.90
N GLU A 38 25.99 -1.57 -1.73
CA GLU A 38 26.93 -2.68 -1.55
C GLU A 38 26.26 -4.03 -1.87
N GLY A 39 25.06 -4.28 -1.32
CA GLY A 39 24.30 -5.51 -1.58
C GLY A 39 23.87 -5.68 -3.05
N SER A 40 23.75 -4.58 -3.80
CA SER A 40 23.45 -4.59 -5.23
C SER A 40 24.67 -4.72 -6.14
N GLY A 41 25.89 -4.79 -5.58
CA GLY A 41 27.14 -4.79 -6.37
C GLY A 41 27.32 -3.50 -7.19
N GLY A 42 26.83 -2.37 -6.67
CA GLY A 42 26.83 -1.08 -7.36
C GLY A 42 25.66 -0.84 -8.32
N MET A 43 24.81 -1.84 -8.58
CA MET A 43 23.68 -1.77 -9.52
C MET A 43 22.36 -1.34 -8.86
N LEU A 44 22.44 -0.38 -7.93
CA LEU A 44 21.29 0.02 -7.09
C LEU A 44 20.09 0.50 -7.91
N LEU A 45 20.33 1.30 -8.95
CA LEU A 45 19.26 1.80 -9.83
C LEU A 45 18.50 0.66 -10.51
N ALA A 46 19.22 -0.33 -11.06
CA ALA A 46 18.61 -1.47 -11.73
C ALA A 46 17.79 -2.32 -10.76
N ALA A 47 18.29 -2.53 -9.54
CA ALA A 47 17.55 -3.21 -8.48
C ALA A 47 16.24 -2.47 -8.13
N TYR A 48 16.28 -1.14 -8.02
CA TYR A 48 15.08 -0.33 -7.78
C TYR A 48 14.09 -0.39 -8.94
N VAL A 49 14.54 -0.41 -10.20
CA VAL A 49 13.65 -0.53 -11.36
C VAL A 49 12.92 -1.87 -11.34
N ILE A 50 13.62 -2.96 -11.04
CA ILE A 50 13.01 -4.31 -10.93
C ILE A 50 12.02 -4.34 -9.77
N ALA A 51 12.39 -3.82 -8.60
CA ALA A 51 11.50 -3.74 -7.44
C ALA A 51 10.25 -2.88 -7.75
N PHE A 52 10.43 -1.75 -8.44
CA PHE A 52 9.34 -0.88 -8.85
C PHE A 52 8.37 -1.61 -9.78
N ALA A 53 8.87 -2.36 -10.76
CA ALA A 53 8.03 -3.18 -11.63
C ALA A 53 7.19 -4.19 -10.83
N ALA A 54 7.78 -4.87 -9.84
CA ALA A 54 7.05 -5.78 -8.96
C ALA A 54 5.96 -5.05 -8.14
N ILE A 55 6.28 -3.88 -7.58
CA ILE A 55 5.33 -3.07 -6.81
C ILE A 55 4.17 -2.57 -7.68
N LEU A 56 4.39 -2.27 -8.96
CA LEU A 56 3.30 -1.89 -9.88
C LEU A 56 2.25 -2.98 -10.03
N PHE A 57 2.66 -4.25 -10.16
CA PHE A 57 1.72 -5.37 -10.20
C PHE A 57 0.93 -5.49 -8.90
N THR A 58 1.60 -5.33 -7.75
CA THR A 58 0.94 -5.31 -6.44
C THR A 58 -0.07 -4.17 -6.34
N ALA A 59 0.31 -2.95 -6.73
CA ALA A 59 -0.55 -1.77 -6.69
C ALA A 59 -1.79 -1.94 -7.60
N ALA A 60 -1.62 -2.52 -8.79
CA ALA A 60 -2.73 -2.82 -9.69
C ALA A 60 -3.70 -3.83 -9.07
N SER A 61 -3.19 -4.90 -8.45
CA SER A 61 -4.01 -5.89 -7.73
C SER A 61 -4.81 -5.24 -6.58
N TYR A 62 -4.16 -4.42 -5.76
CA TYR A 62 -4.83 -3.66 -4.69
C TYR A 62 -5.89 -2.69 -5.24
N GLY A 63 -5.62 -2.02 -6.36
CA GLY A 63 -6.57 -1.13 -7.00
C GLY A 63 -7.85 -1.84 -7.45
N GLN A 64 -7.73 -3.06 -7.98
CA GLN A 64 -8.88 -3.90 -8.35
C GLN A 64 -9.67 -4.33 -7.12
N MET A 65 -8.98 -4.74 -6.04
CA MET A 65 -9.63 -5.16 -4.80
C MET A 65 -10.31 -4.00 -4.06
N ALA A 66 -9.73 -2.80 -4.09
CA ALA A 66 -10.34 -1.60 -3.52
C ALA A 66 -11.64 -1.21 -4.23
N ARG A 67 -11.73 -1.46 -5.55
CA ARG A 67 -12.97 -1.29 -6.33
C ARG A 67 -14.00 -2.38 -6.02
N ALA A 68 -13.57 -3.63 -5.92
CA ALA A 68 -14.45 -4.77 -5.61
C ALA A 68 -15.02 -4.72 -4.19
N PHE A 69 -14.22 -4.24 -3.23
CA PHE A 69 -14.58 -4.12 -1.82
C PHE A 69 -14.38 -2.68 -1.33
N PRO A 70 -15.34 -1.77 -1.59
CA PRO A 70 -15.26 -0.35 -1.24
C PRO A 70 -15.54 -0.13 0.26
N VAL A 71 -14.71 -0.74 1.11
CA VAL A 71 -14.74 -0.64 2.57
C VAL A 71 -13.40 -0.13 3.07
N SER A 72 -13.41 0.52 4.24
CA SER A 72 -12.16 0.87 4.93
C SER A 72 -11.46 -0.42 5.36
N GLY A 73 -10.35 -0.76 4.71
CA GLY A 73 -9.62 -2.00 4.92
C GLY A 73 -8.38 -2.12 4.02
N SER A 74 -7.60 -3.17 4.23
CA SER A 74 -6.38 -3.49 3.46
C SER A 74 -6.30 -4.99 3.17
N ALA A 75 -5.09 -5.55 3.02
CA ALA A 75 -4.82 -6.97 2.71
C ALA A 75 -5.69 -7.95 3.50
N TYR A 76 -5.73 -7.80 4.83
CA TYR A 76 -6.55 -8.60 5.74
C TYR A 76 -8.02 -8.64 5.28
N THR A 77 -8.60 -7.48 4.97
CA THR A 77 -10.00 -7.35 4.55
C THR A 77 -10.24 -7.98 3.19
N TYR A 78 -9.33 -7.75 2.24
CA TYR A 78 -9.43 -8.27 0.88
C TYR A 78 -9.37 -9.80 0.86
N VAL A 79 -8.43 -10.39 1.60
CA VAL A 79 -8.26 -11.85 1.68
C VAL A 79 -9.38 -12.49 2.49
N SER A 80 -9.78 -11.89 3.62
CA SER A 80 -10.90 -12.38 4.43
C SER A 80 -12.20 -12.46 3.64
N LYS A 81 -12.45 -11.46 2.78
CA LYS A 81 -13.66 -11.40 1.95
C LYS A 81 -13.59 -12.24 0.68
N ALA A 82 -12.43 -12.38 0.07
CA ALA A 82 -12.27 -13.12 -1.17
C ALA A 82 -12.07 -14.63 -0.98
N MET A 83 -11.47 -15.05 0.15
CA MET A 83 -11.11 -16.44 0.41
C MET A 83 -11.79 -16.97 1.67
N ASN A 84 -11.28 -16.61 2.84
CA ASN A 84 -11.81 -17.05 4.12
C ASN A 84 -11.25 -16.16 5.26
N PRO A 85 -12.05 -15.85 6.30
CA PRO A 85 -11.58 -15.11 7.48
C PRO A 85 -10.31 -15.65 8.15
N PHE A 86 -10.11 -16.98 8.18
CA PHE A 86 -8.92 -17.59 8.77
C PHE A 86 -7.64 -17.27 7.99
N ILE A 87 -7.70 -17.35 6.65
CA ILE A 87 -6.57 -16.99 5.79
C ILE A 87 -6.32 -15.48 5.88
N GLY A 88 -7.40 -14.70 5.96
CA GLY A 88 -7.30 -13.26 6.22
C GLY A 88 -6.55 -12.96 7.50
N PHE A 89 -6.86 -13.65 8.60
CA PHE A 89 -6.14 -13.53 9.87
C PHE A 89 -4.66 -13.89 9.79
N ILE A 90 -4.25 -14.82 8.93
CA ILE A 90 -2.82 -15.11 8.74
C ILE A 90 -2.10 -13.95 8.01
N VAL A 91 -2.80 -13.24 7.12
CA VAL A 91 -2.23 -12.14 6.34
C VAL A 91 -2.12 -10.83 7.14
N GLY A 92 -3.04 -10.60 8.09
CA GLY A 92 -3.10 -9.39 8.91
C GLY A 92 -2.28 -9.52 10.19
#